data_AF-A0A7T1MQ16-F1
#
_entry.id   AF-A0A7T1MQ16-F1
#
_cell.length_a   1.000
_cell.length_b   1.000
_cell.length_c   1.000
_cell.angle_alpha   90.00
_cell.angle_beta   90.00
_cell.angle_gamma   90.00
#
_symmetry.space_group_name_H-M   'P 1'
#
loop_
_entity.id
_entity.type
_entity.pdbx_description
1 polymer ?
#
loop_
_entity_poly.entity_id
_entity_poly.type
_entity_poly.pdbx_seq_one_letter_code
_entity_poly.pdbx_strand_id
1 'polypeptide(L)'
;MVRTPSELSTTAREALIDPAVPVYLSVVSQWELTVKALAGRLPLPGDPATYARQERQRHGVLPLALEEDALRHLPKLPDHHRDPFDRMLICQAIDNGLILVTPDPEIHRYPVRLLW
;
A
#
# COMPACT_ATOMS: atom_id res chain seq x y z
N MET A 1 -5.32 5.03 -9.61
CA MET A 1 -4.88 5.73 -8.37
C MET A 1 -6.07 6.39 -7.73
N VAL A 2 -6.38 6.03 -6.50
CA VAL A 2 -7.49 6.59 -5.71
C VAL A 2 -7.03 7.87 -5.03
N ARG A 3 -7.82 8.93 -5.16
CA ARG A 3 -7.49 10.29 -4.68
C ARG A 3 -8.51 10.78 -3.67
N THR A 4 -9.73 10.26 -3.73
CA THR A 4 -10.84 10.67 -2.88
C THR A 4 -11.55 9.45 -2.26
N PRO A 5 -12.17 9.59 -1.08
CA PRO A 5 -12.89 8.49 -0.45
C PRO A 5 -14.04 7.91 -1.29
N SER A 6 -14.62 8.70 -2.20
CA SER A 6 -15.68 8.25 -3.11
C SER A 6 -15.19 7.33 -4.23
N GLU A 7 -13.88 7.28 -4.49
CA GLU A 7 -13.29 6.36 -5.47
C GLU A 7 -12.94 5.00 -4.84
N LEU A 8 -13.05 4.85 -3.52
CA LEU A 8 -12.99 3.55 -2.86
C LEU A 8 -14.24 2.74 -3.21
N SER A 9 -14.06 1.44 -3.45
CA SER A 9 -15.21 0.55 -3.49
C SER A 9 -15.89 0.44 -2.14
N THR A 10 -17.13 -0.05 -2.16
CA THR A 10 -17.89 -0.30 -0.93
C THR A 10 -17.14 -1.24 0.01
N THR A 11 -16.61 -2.36 -0.50
CA THR A 11 -15.89 -3.35 0.31
C THR A 11 -14.58 -2.78 0.88
N ALA A 12 -13.81 -2.02 0.09
CA ALA A 12 -12.61 -1.35 0.59
C ALA A 12 -12.93 -0.34 1.68
N ARG A 13 -13.95 0.49 1.47
CA ARG A 13 -14.37 1.47 2.47
C ARG A 13 -14.83 0.80 3.76
N GLU A 14 -15.65 -0.24 3.68
CA GLU A 14 -16.17 -0.97 4.84
C GLU A 14 -15.04 -1.60 5.66
N ALA A 15 -14.08 -2.27 5.00
CA ALA A 15 -12.93 -2.85 5.68
C ALA A 15 -12.01 -1.80 6.33
N LEU A 16 -11.86 -0.62 5.71
CA LEU A 16 -10.99 0.45 6.23
C LEU A 16 -11.59 1.21 7.42
N ILE A 17 -12.91 1.21 7.59
CA ILE A 17 -13.59 1.88 8.72
C ILE A 17 -13.98 0.94 9.85
N ASP A 18 -13.91 -0.37 9.64
CA ASP A 18 -14.23 -1.37 10.66
C ASP A 18 -13.14 -1.38 11.75
N PRO A 19 -13.45 -1.01 13.01
CA PRO A 19 -12.46 -1.00 14.08
C PRO A 19 -11.95 -2.40 14.47
N ALA A 20 -12.63 -3.47 14.05
CA ALA A 20 -12.18 -4.85 14.27
C ALA A 20 -11.12 -5.30 13.25
N VAL A 21 -10.94 -4.55 12.15
CA VAL A 21 -9.99 -4.87 11.09
C VAL A 21 -8.73 -4.02 11.26
N PRO A 22 -7.57 -4.61 11.59
CA PRO A 22 -6.33 -3.85 11.67
C PRO A 22 -5.89 -3.40 10.27
N VAL A 23 -5.74 -2.09 10.09
CA VAL A 23 -5.28 -1.49 8.83
C VAL A 23 -3.80 -1.12 8.97
N TYR A 24 -3.01 -1.40 7.95
CA TYR A 24 -1.58 -1.15 7.93
C TYR A 24 -1.19 -0.20 6.78
N LEU A 25 -0.23 0.69 7.04
CA LEU A 25 0.46 1.48 6.04
C LEU A 25 1.89 0.98 5.90
N SER A 26 2.18 0.37 4.75
CA SER A 26 3.51 -0.10 4.39
C SER A 26 4.53 1.04 4.29
N VAL A 27 5.74 0.80 4.78
CA VAL A 27 6.90 1.67 4.51
C VAL A 27 7.22 1.78 3.01
N VAL A 28 6.86 0.78 2.19
CA VAL A 28 7.02 0.83 0.73
C VAL A 28 6.04 1.84 0.11
N SER A 29 4.79 1.89 0.58
CA SER A 29 3.83 2.93 0.16
C SER A 29 4.29 4.32 0.60
N GLN A 30 4.89 4.45 1.79
CA GLN A 30 5.49 5.71 2.25
C GLN A 30 6.69 6.11 1.38
N TRP A 31 7.50 5.14 0.94
CA TRP A 31 8.62 5.37 0.03
C TRP A 31 8.10 5.89 -1.33
N GLU A 32 7.10 5.24 -1.92
CA GLU A 32 6.48 5.68 -3.16
C GLU A 32 5.87 7.09 -3.04
N LEU A 33 5.11 7.34 -1.97
CA LEU A 33 4.53 8.65 -1.65
C LEU A 33 5.61 9.72 -1.58
N THR A 34 6.72 9.44 -0.90
CA THR A 34 7.85 10.37 -0.77
C THR A 34 8.49 10.66 -2.12
N VAL A 35 8.75 9.64 -2.93
CA VAL A 35 9.31 9.80 -4.29
C VAL A 35 8.39 10.63 -5.18
N LYS A 36 7.07 10.38 -5.14
CA LYS A 36 6.07 11.16 -5.89
C LYS A 36 6.03 12.62 -5.43
N ALA A 37 6.12 12.88 -4.12
CA ALA A 37 6.14 14.22 -3.58
C ALA A 37 7.38 15.01 -3.98
N LEU A 38 8.57 14.41 -3.86
CA LEU A 38 9.84 15.02 -4.29
C LEU A 38 9.88 15.28 -5.81
N ALA A 39 9.22 14.44 -6.60
CA ALA A 39 9.06 14.64 -8.04
C ALA A 39 7.98 15.68 -8.41
N GLY A 40 7.32 16.31 -7.43
CA GLY A 40 6.24 17.28 -7.65
C GLY A 40 4.93 16.68 -8.18
N ARG A 41 4.81 15.34 -8.21
CA ARG A 41 3.63 14.62 -8.74
C ARG A 41 2.54 14.42 -7.70
N LEU A 42 2.87 14.61 -6.42
CA LEU A 42 1.94 14.54 -5.29
C LEU A 42 2.23 15.69 -4.32
N PRO A 43 1.61 16.87 -4.48
CA PRO A 43 1.82 17.97 -3.56
C PRO A 43 1.23 17.62 -2.19
N LEU A 44 2.05 17.74 -1.15
CA LEU A 44 1.67 17.45 0.24
C LEU A 44 1.86 18.70 1.11
N PRO A 45 1.06 18.88 2.17
CA PRO A 45 1.26 19.95 3.13
C PRO A 45 2.46 19.61 4.03
N GLY A 46 3.66 19.96 3.57
CA GLY A 46 4.91 19.81 4.33
C GLY A 46 5.73 18.58 3.95
N ASP A 47 6.59 18.16 4.88
CA ASP A 47 7.50 17.03 4.71
C ASP A 47 6.72 15.70 4.52
N PRO A 48 6.99 14.90 3.47
CA PRO A 48 6.23 13.69 3.16
C PRO A 48 6.20 12.64 4.28
N ALA A 49 7.34 12.42 4.96
CA ALA A 49 7.45 11.42 6.01
C ALA A 49 6.66 11.84 7.27
N THR A 50 6.75 13.13 7.60
CA THR A 50 5.98 13.72 8.70
C THR A 50 4.48 13.67 8.42
N TYR A 51 4.07 14.08 7.22
CA TYR A 51 2.67 14.06 6.80
C TYR A 51 2.10 12.63 6.86
N ALA A 52 2.77 11.65 6.24
CA ALA A 52 2.31 10.26 6.24
C ALA A 52 2.20 9.68 7.65
N ARG A 53 3.14 10.00 8.55
CA ARG A 53 3.10 9.57 9.95
C ARG A 53 1.90 10.16 10.69
N GLN A 54 1.64 11.46 10.54
CA GLN A 54 0.55 12.16 11.21
C GLN A 54 -0.82 11.63 10.77
N GLU A 55 -1.05 11.52 9.45
CA GLU A 55 -2.31 11.01 8.92
C GLU A 55 -2.53 9.55 9.33
N ARG A 56 -1.49 8.72 9.28
CA ARG A 56 -1.54 7.35 9.78
C ARG A 56 -1.99 7.28 11.24
N GLN A 57 -1.38 8.07 12.12
CA GLN A 57 -1.73 8.12 13.56
C GLN A 57 -3.16 8.63 13.77
N ARG A 58 -3.56 9.68 13.05
CA ARG A 58 -4.89 10.27 13.10
C ARG A 58 -5.99 9.26 12.75
N HIS A 59 -5.71 8.35 11.81
CA HIS A 59 -6.65 7.35 11.34
C HIS A 59 -6.51 5.98 12.01
N GLY A 60 -5.67 5.84 13.05
CA GLY A 60 -5.48 4.56 13.73
C GLY A 60 -4.82 3.48 12.86
N VAL A 61 -4.18 3.86 11.76
CA VAL A 61 -3.51 2.94 10.84
C VAL A 61 -2.17 2.53 11.46
N LEU A 62 -1.83 1.24 11.41
CA LEU A 62 -0.59 0.72 11.97
C LEU A 62 0.57 0.87 10.98
N PRO A 63 1.81 1.09 11.42
CA PRO A 63 2.95 1.06 10.52
C PRO A 63 3.29 -0.39 10.16
N LEU A 64 3.74 -0.64 8.94
CA LEU A 64 4.25 -1.94 8.52
C LEU A 64 5.66 -1.82 7.94
N ALA A 65 6.64 -2.36 8.65
CA ALA A 65 8.03 -2.43 8.22
C ALA A 65 8.21 -3.45 7.09
N LEU A 66 9.19 -3.21 6.20
CA LEU A 66 9.60 -4.17 5.20
C LEU A 66 10.71 -5.03 5.80
N GLU A 67 10.40 -6.30 6.04
CA GLU A 67 11.38 -7.29 6.47
C GLU A 67 12.09 -7.90 5.26
N GLU A 68 13.36 -8.27 5.42
CA GLU A 68 14.17 -8.87 4.34
C GLU A 68 13.55 -10.17 3.79
N ASP A 69 12.81 -10.89 4.63
CA ASP A 69 12.12 -12.13 4.29
C ASP A 69 11.13 -11.96 3.13
N ALA A 70 10.52 -10.78 2.99
CA ALA A 70 9.63 -10.49 1.87
C ALA A 70 10.35 -10.60 0.51
N LEU A 71 11.66 -10.34 0.46
CA LEU A 71 12.44 -10.38 -0.79
C LEU A 71 12.52 -11.79 -1.39
N ARG A 72 12.28 -12.85 -0.60
CA ARG A 72 12.26 -14.24 -1.09
C ARG A 72 11.12 -14.51 -2.10
N HIS A 73 10.10 -13.66 -2.12
CA HIS A 73 8.97 -13.76 -3.06
C HIS A 73 9.25 -13.06 -4.39
N LEU A 74 10.14 -12.05 -4.40
CA LEU A 74 10.43 -11.24 -5.58
C LEU A 74 10.83 -12.02 -6.85
N PRO A 75 11.78 -13.00 -6.79
CA PRO A 75 12.15 -13.77 -7.98
C PRO A 75 11.05 -14.75 -8.43
N LYS A 76 10.01 -14.99 -7.61
CA LYS A 76 8.89 -15.89 -7.91
C LYS A 76 7.69 -15.15 -8.51
N LEU A 77 7.68 -13.82 -8.44
CA LEU A 77 6.58 -13.04 -8.98
C LEU A 77 6.59 -13.09 -10.51
N PRO A 78 5.43 -13.35 -11.16
CA PRO A 78 5.33 -13.24 -12.60
C PRO A 78 5.70 -11.83 -13.08
N ASP A 79 6.12 -11.72 -14.34
CA ASP A 79 6.49 -10.45 -14.96
C ASP A 79 5.26 -9.79 -15.60
N HIS A 80 4.33 -9.29 -14.76
CA HIS A 80 3.13 -8.58 -15.21
C HIS A 80 3.32 -7.06 -15.22
N HIS A 81 4.02 -6.49 -14.24
CA HIS A 81 4.41 -5.08 -14.24
C HIS A 81 5.83 -4.87 -13.68
N ARG A 82 6.43 -3.73 -14.06
CA ARG A 82 7.81 -3.35 -13.73
C ARG A 82 7.95 -2.36 -12.58
N ASP A 83 6.85 -1.89 -11.98
CA ASP A 83 6.92 -0.98 -10.85
C ASP A 83 7.53 -1.68 -9.63
N PRO A 84 8.72 -1.24 -9.14
CA PRO A 84 9.37 -1.89 -8.00
C PRO A 84 8.60 -1.73 -6.69
N PHE A 85 7.82 -0.66 -6.52
CA PHE A 85 7.02 -0.43 -5.32
C PHE A 85 5.87 -1.42 -5.24
N ASP A 86 5.12 -1.58 -6.33
CA ASP A 86 4.01 -2.54 -6.40
C ASP A 86 4.51 -3.97 -6.20
N ARG A 87 5.64 -4.32 -6.82
CA ARG A 87 6.25 -5.65 -6.65
C ARG A 87 6.64 -5.90 -5.20
N MET A 88 7.15 -4.89 -4.49
CA MET A 88 7.48 -5.00 -3.06
C MET A 88 6.24 -5.05 -2.17
N LEU A 89 5.18 -4.31 -2.49
CA LEU A 89 3.91 -4.40 -1.76
C LEU A 89 3.30 -5.79 -1.89
N ILE A 90 3.33 -6.38 -3.10
CA ILE A 90 2.89 -7.76 -3.34
C ILE A 90 3.72 -8.73 -2.51
N CYS A 91 5.05 -8.62 -2.55
CA CYS A 91 5.95 -9.47 -1.76
C CYS A 91 5.66 -9.37 -0.26
N GLN A 92 5.55 -8.15 0.27
CA GLN A 92 5.29 -7.90 1.68
C GLN A 92 3.92 -8.44 2.12
N ALA A 93 2.90 -8.29 1.28
CA ALA A 93 1.56 -8.81 1.55
C ALA A 93 1.53 -10.34 1.55
N ILE A 94 2.20 -11.00 0.60
CA ILE A 94 2.34 -12.47 0.58
C ILE A 94 3.07 -12.94 1.84
N ASP A 95 4.18 -12.28 2.20
CA ASP A 95 5.03 -12.65 3.31
C ASP A 95 4.32 -12.59 4.67
N ASN A 96 3.59 -11.50 4.89
CA ASN A 96 2.87 -11.24 6.14
C ASN A 96 1.48 -11.87 6.17
N GLY A 97 1.06 -12.55 5.09
CA GLY A 97 -0.31 -13.04 4.98
C GLY A 97 -1.35 -11.92 5.08
N LEU A 98 -1.10 -10.78 4.45
CA LEU A 98 -2.02 -9.65 4.44
C LEU A 98 -2.89 -9.64 3.17
N ILE A 99 -3.92 -8.82 3.20
CA ILE A 99 -4.75 -8.49 2.04
C ILE A 99 -4.28 -7.12 1.55
N LEU A 100 -3.96 -7.03 0.26
CA LEU A 100 -3.56 -5.77 -0.36
C LEU A 100 -4.80 -5.06 -0.93
N VAL A 101 -5.04 -3.83 -0.48
CA VAL A 101 -6.19 -3.01 -0.93
C VAL A 101 -5.75 -2.17 -2.12
N THR A 102 -6.27 -2.45 -3.32
CA THR A 102 -5.85 -1.73 -4.54
C THR A 102 -6.88 -1.85 -5.68
N PRO A 103 -7.16 -0.76 -6.43
CA PRO A 103 -7.96 -0.82 -7.66
C PRO A 103 -7.21 -1.41 -8.86
N ASP A 104 -5.90 -1.65 -8.76
CA ASP A 104 -5.07 -1.84 -9.94
C ASP A 104 -5.28 -3.24 -10.55
N PRO A 105 -5.84 -3.33 -11.78
CA PRO A 105 -6.12 -4.61 -12.41
C PRO A 105 -4.85 -5.39 -12.78
N GLU A 106 -3.67 -4.75 -12.91
CA GLU A 106 -2.43 -5.48 -13.13
C GLU A 106 -1.99 -6.23 -11.87
N ILE A 107 -2.27 -5.68 -10.69
CA ILE A 107 -2.00 -6.36 -9.41
C ILE A 107 -2.91 -7.60 -9.24
N HIS A 108 -4.12 -7.59 -9.81
CA HIS A 108 -5.05 -8.73 -9.77
C HIS A 108 -4.52 -9.99 -10.44
N ARG A 109 -3.46 -9.87 -11.24
CA ARG A 109 -2.82 -10.98 -11.95
C ARG A 109 -1.80 -11.72 -11.07
N TYR A 110 -1.45 -11.17 -9.92
CA TYR A 110 -0.50 -11.78 -9.00
C TYR A 110 -1.19 -12.71 -7.99
N PRO A 111 -0.49 -13.75 -7.49
CA PRO A 111 -1.03 -14.68 -6.50
C PRO A 111 -1.02 -14.09 -5.08
N VAL A 112 -1.69 -12.95 -4.89
CA VAL A 112 -1.83 -12.24 -3.61
C VAL A 112 -3.30 -12.03 -3.29
N ARG A 113 -3.66 -12.01 -2.00
CA ARG A 113 -5.03 -11.69 -1.60
C ARG A 113 -5.30 -10.21 -1.79
N LEU A 114 -6.41 -9.89 -2.43
CA LEU A 114 -6.81 -8.54 -2.75
C LEU A 114 -8.18 -8.21 -2.20
N LEU A 115 -8.39 -6.92 -1.98
CA LEU A 115 -9.69 -6.38 -1.64
C LEU A 115 -9.87 -5.05 -2.38
N TRP A 116 -10.89 -5.02 -3.24
CA TRP A 116 -11.35 -3.87 -3.98
C TRP A 116 -12.80 -4.08 -4.38
#